data_AF-A0A4C1X200-F1
#
_entry.id   AF-A0A4C1X200-F1
#
_cell.length_a   1.000
_cell.length_b   1.000
_cell.length_c   1.000
_cell.angle_alpha   90.00
_cell.angle_beta   90.00
_cell.angle_gamma   90.00
#
_symmetry.space_group_name_H-M   'P 1'
#
loop_
_entity.id
_entity.type
_entity.pdbx_description
1 polymer ?
#
loop_
_entity_poly.entity_id
_entity_poly.type
_entity_poly.pdbx_seq_one_letter_code
_entity_poly.pdbx_strand_id
1 'polypeptide(L)'
;MGTCPGPRDGMGPLVPARLPNDNRYLAHKQSMMTYLARSKAVGRVDMDLLSQHQKEVDYWRNVLKRIVAVVKFLASRGLPFRGDNEILGSPNNGNYLGCVELLSEFDPFLADHLKKFGNPGKEIHDIPIKDCRGQSYDNASNMSGKYSGLQTRIKEKCEFATFVPCAGHSLNLVGVHAAGDKFDNFESSAKEKNPESDYKDLSQRTRRRSSRQSFFLMALRHQSN
;
A
#
# COMPACT_ATOMS: atom_id res chain seq x y z
N MET A 1 82.22 -3.82 -11.67
CA MET A 1 81.54 -4.41 -12.85
C MET A 1 80.93 -5.74 -12.44
N GLY A 2 79.69 -6.04 -12.85
CA GLY A 2 78.98 -7.33 -12.64
C GLY A 2 77.70 -7.21 -11.79
N THR A 3 76.69 -6.44 -12.23
CA THR A 3 75.41 -6.88 -12.85
C THR A 3 74.43 -7.65 -11.93
N CYS A 4 73.29 -7.01 -11.64
CA CYS A 4 72.11 -7.60 -10.99
C CYS A 4 71.43 -8.64 -11.89
N PRO A 5 70.90 -9.77 -11.38
CA PRO A 5 70.03 -10.62 -12.15
C PRO A 5 68.60 -10.04 -12.18
N GLY A 6 68.08 -9.87 -13.40
CA GLY A 6 66.70 -9.48 -13.70
C GLY A 6 65.66 -10.56 -13.37
N PRO A 7 64.36 -10.27 -13.60
CA PRO A 7 63.24 -10.96 -12.99
C PRO A 7 63.06 -12.36 -13.58
N ARG A 8 62.86 -13.36 -12.71
CA ARG A 8 62.38 -14.68 -13.14
C ARG A 8 60.86 -14.60 -13.36
N ASP A 9 60.49 -14.48 -14.62
CA ASP A 9 59.15 -14.75 -15.12
C ASP A 9 58.74 -16.18 -14.76
N GLY A 10 57.54 -16.30 -14.18
CA GLY A 10 56.98 -17.59 -13.78
C GLY A 10 55.80 -17.50 -12.83
N MET A 11 54.87 -16.55 -13.06
CA MET A 11 53.54 -16.63 -12.46
C MET A 11 52.77 -17.79 -13.11
N GLY A 12 52.97 -19.01 -12.58
CA GLY A 12 51.97 -20.06 -12.75
C GLY A 12 50.64 -19.60 -12.16
N PRO A 13 49.48 -20.04 -12.69
CA PRO A 13 48.20 -19.65 -12.15
C PRO A 13 48.16 -19.99 -10.66
N LEU A 14 47.81 -19.00 -9.84
CA LEU A 14 47.47 -19.18 -8.44
C LEU A 14 46.28 -20.13 -8.37
N VAL A 15 46.54 -21.43 -8.36
CA VAL A 15 45.57 -22.42 -7.89
C VAL A 15 45.25 -21.99 -6.46
N PRO A 16 43.99 -21.67 -6.12
CA PRO A 16 43.66 -21.23 -4.77
C PRO A 16 44.15 -22.30 -3.80
N ALA A 17 45.00 -21.89 -2.85
CA ALA A 17 45.45 -22.74 -1.77
C ALA A 17 44.22 -23.44 -1.18
N ARG A 18 44.23 -24.78 -1.20
CA ARG A 18 43.21 -25.62 -0.60
C ARG A 18 42.95 -25.09 0.81
N LEU A 19 41.75 -24.55 1.05
CA LEU A 19 41.39 -23.96 2.34
C LEU A 19 41.75 -24.96 3.46
N PRO A 20 42.29 -24.49 4.60
CA PRO A 20 42.78 -25.39 5.63
C PRO A 20 41.66 -26.34 6.05
N ASN A 21 42.00 -27.62 6.21
CA ASN A 21 41.19 -28.60 6.94
C ASN A 21 41.11 -28.17 8.41
N ASP A 22 40.46 -27.04 8.67
CA ASP A 22 40.34 -26.48 9.99
C ASP A 22 39.19 -27.23 10.65
N ASN A 23 39.55 -28.25 11.43
CA ASN A 23 38.61 -29.12 12.16
C ASN A 23 37.54 -28.32 12.91
N ARG A 24 37.83 -27.07 13.29
CA ARG A 24 36.88 -26.14 13.93
C ARG A 24 35.76 -25.68 13.00
N TYR A 25 36.06 -25.38 11.73
CA TYR A 25 35.05 -25.03 10.72
C TYR A 25 34.15 -26.22 10.41
N LEU A 26 34.75 -27.40 10.25
CA LEU A 26 34.01 -28.65 10.03
C LEU A 26 33.14 -29.02 11.24
N ALA A 27 33.66 -28.87 12.47
CA ALA A 27 32.92 -29.13 13.70
C ALA A 27 31.77 -28.13 13.92
N HIS A 28 31.97 -26.85 13.61
CA HIS A 28 30.90 -25.83 13.65
C HIS A 28 29.82 -26.15 12.61
N LYS A 29 30.23 -26.47 11.38
CA LYS A 29 29.31 -26.89 10.31
C LYS A 29 28.51 -28.13 10.72
N GLN A 30 29.16 -29.17 11.24
CA GLN A 30 28.49 -30.37 11.73
C GLN A 30 27.53 -30.07 12.88
N SER A 31 27.95 -29.24 13.83
CA SER A 31 27.11 -28.82 14.96
C SER A 31 25.88 -28.04 14.51
N MET A 32 26.03 -27.16 13.53
CA MET A 32 24.91 -26.42 12.92
C MET A 32 23.98 -27.36 12.14
N MET A 33 24.51 -28.36 11.44
CA MET A 33 23.71 -29.39 10.77
C MET A 33 22.94 -30.26 11.79
N THR A 34 23.58 -30.64 12.90
CA THR A 34 22.93 -31.37 14.00
C THR A 34 21.85 -30.53 14.67
N TYR A 35 22.08 -29.23 14.88
CA TYR A 35 21.07 -28.30 15.38
C TYR A 35 19.87 -28.21 14.44
N LEU A 36 20.09 -28.03 13.13
CA LEU A 36 19.01 -27.97 12.14
C LEU A 36 18.23 -29.29 12.07
N ALA A 37 18.91 -30.43 12.14
CA ALA A 37 18.27 -31.74 12.15
C ALA A 37 17.40 -31.94 13.41
N ARG A 38 17.93 -31.61 14.59
CA ARG A 38 17.19 -31.68 15.87
C ARG A 38 16.03 -30.70 15.90
N SER A 39 16.22 -29.48 15.40
CA SER A 39 15.18 -28.46 15.27
C SER A 39 14.01 -28.93 14.41
N LYS A 40 14.25 -29.76 13.39
CA LYS A 40 13.19 -30.34 12.55
C LYS A 40 12.53 -31.57 13.20
N ALA A 41 13.29 -32.38 13.94
CA ALA A 41 12.80 -33.61 14.54
C ALA A 41 12.04 -33.40 15.86
N VAL A 42 12.53 -32.52 16.72
CA VAL A 42 11.96 -32.24 18.06
C VAL A 42 11.04 -31.01 18.00
N GLY A 43 11.16 -30.20 16.95
CA GLY A 43 10.54 -28.87 16.90
C GLY A 43 11.35 -27.85 17.70
N ARG A 44 10.97 -26.58 17.54
CA ARG A 44 11.47 -25.47 18.35
C ARG A 44 10.34 -24.88 19.19
N VAL A 45 10.71 -24.12 20.22
CA VAL A 45 9.74 -23.43 21.09
C VAL A 45 8.90 -22.41 20.28
N ASP A 46 9.43 -21.84 19.20
CA ASP A 46 8.71 -20.90 18.32
C ASP A 46 7.76 -21.57 17.31
N MET A 47 7.68 -22.90 17.26
CA MET A 47 6.86 -23.60 16.27
C MET A 47 5.36 -23.30 16.41
N ASP A 48 4.86 -23.17 17.64
CA ASP A 48 3.46 -22.83 17.90
C ASP A 48 3.15 -21.41 17.44
N LEU A 49 4.06 -20.47 17.70
CA LEU A 49 3.94 -19.07 17.26
C LEU A 49 3.94 -18.99 15.72
N LEU A 50 4.83 -19.71 15.05
CA LEU A 50 4.89 -19.79 13.60
C LEU A 50 3.61 -20.41 13.00
N SER A 51 3.09 -21.45 13.66
CA SER A 51 1.83 -22.09 13.25
C SER A 51 0.64 -21.14 13.39
N GLN A 52 0.55 -20.40 14.51
CA GLN A 52 -0.46 -19.36 14.71
C GLN A 52 -0.36 -18.27 13.64
N HIS A 53 0.84 -17.74 13.42
CA HIS A 53 1.08 -16.73 12.39
C HIS A 53 0.65 -17.22 11.00
N GLN A 54 1.02 -18.44 10.63
CA GLN A 54 0.65 -19.00 9.33
C GLN A 54 -0.87 -19.18 9.19
N LYS A 55 -1.56 -19.62 10.25
CA LYS A 55 -3.03 -19.71 10.28
C LYS A 55 -3.69 -18.35 10.07
N GLU A 56 -3.19 -17.30 10.70
CA GLU A 56 -3.70 -15.93 10.51
C GLU A 56 -3.46 -15.45 9.08
N VAL A 57 -2.27 -15.67 8.54
CA VAL A 57 -1.94 -15.33 7.15
C VAL A 57 -2.89 -16.03 6.19
N ASP A 58 -3.12 -17.33 6.38
CA ASP A 58 -4.01 -18.11 5.51
C ASP A 58 -5.48 -17.70 5.67
N TYR A 59 -5.92 -17.36 6.89
CA TYR A 59 -7.23 -16.78 7.15
C TYR A 59 -7.44 -15.50 6.32
N TRP A 60 -6.55 -14.51 6.44
CA TRP A 60 -6.67 -13.23 5.75
C TRP A 60 -6.51 -13.34 4.24
N ARG A 61 -5.65 -14.24 3.75
CA ARG A 61 -5.56 -14.56 2.32
C ARG A 61 -6.88 -15.11 1.78
N ASN A 62 -7.54 -15.99 2.53
CA ASN A 62 -8.82 -16.56 2.13
C ASN A 62 -9.94 -15.51 2.10
N VAL A 63 -9.97 -14.58 3.06
CA VAL A 63 -10.88 -13.41 3.01
C VAL A 63 -10.59 -12.56 1.77
N LEU A 64 -9.33 -12.17 1.57
CA LEU A 64 -8.94 -11.29 0.47
C LEU A 64 -9.29 -11.87 -0.91
N LYS A 65 -9.08 -13.17 -1.12
CA LYS A 65 -9.43 -13.84 -2.38
C LYS A 65 -10.90 -13.64 -2.76
N ARG A 66 -11.81 -13.72 -1.79
CA ARG A 66 -13.26 -13.54 -2.00
C ARG A 66 -13.61 -12.08 -2.27
N ILE A 67 -13.05 -11.16 -1.48
CA ILE A 67 -13.23 -9.72 -1.67
C ILE A 67 -12.77 -9.30 -3.07
N VAL A 68 -11.59 -9.75 -3.50
CA VAL A 68 -11.06 -9.43 -4.84
C VAL A 68 -11.95 -10.02 -5.94
N ALA A 69 -12.56 -11.20 -5.73
CA ALA A 69 -13.51 -11.76 -6.68
C ALA A 69 -14.75 -10.87 -6.85
N VAL A 70 -15.33 -10.38 -5.75
CA VAL A 70 -16.46 -9.42 -5.78
C VAL A 70 -16.04 -8.11 -6.46
N VAL A 71 -14.87 -7.58 -6.12
CA VAL A 71 -14.36 -6.34 -6.71
C VAL A 71 -14.19 -6.50 -8.23
N LYS A 72 -13.58 -7.60 -8.67
CA LYS A 72 -13.41 -7.92 -10.08
C LYS A 72 -14.75 -8.04 -10.80
N PHE A 73 -15.74 -8.68 -10.19
CA PHE A 73 -17.08 -8.85 -10.75
C PHE A 73 -17.79 -7.52 -10.99
N LEU A 74 -17.74 -6.60 -10.02
CA LEU A 74 -18.36 -5.28 -10.12
C LEU A 74 -17.62 -4.38 -11.11
N ALA A 75 -16.28 -4.35 -11.01
CA ALA A 75 -15.42 -3.58 -11.91
C ALA A 75 -15.62 -3.97 -13.38
N SER A 76 -15.67 -5.27 -13.69
CA SER A 76 -15.82 -5.75 -15.06
C SER A 76 -17.17 -5.39 -15.69
N ARG A 77 -18.18 -5.04 -14.87
CA ARG A 77 -19.54 -4.69 -15.31
C ARG A 77 -19.83 -3.20 -15.21
N GLY A 78 -18.87 -2.40 -14.72
CA GLY A 78 -19.08 -0.97 -14.46
C GLY A 78 -20.15 -0.70 -13.39
N LEU A 79 -20.38 -1.65 -12.48
CA LEU A 79 -21.37 -1.47 -11.42
C LEU A 79 -20.77 -0.62 -10.28
N PRO A 80 -21.55 0.34 -9.72
CA PRO A 80 -21.08 1.11 -8.59
C PRO A 80 -20.91 0.18 -7.38
N PHE A 81 -19.77 0.27 -6.69
CA PHE A 81 -19.48 -0.55 -5.50
C PHE A 81 -20.34 -0.15 -4.31
N ARG A 82 -20.59 1.15 -4.17
CA ARG A 82 -21.30 1.77 -3.05
C ARG A 82 -22.73 2.09 -3.43
N GLY A 83 -23.57 2.21 -2.41
CA GLY A 83 -24.92 2.77 -2.48
C GLY A 83 -25.14 3.73 -1.32
N ASP A 84 -26.37 4.20 -1.12
CA ASP A 84 -26.70 5.14 -0.04
C ASP A 84 -26.60 4.51 1.36
N ASN A 85 -26.50 3.18 1.42
CA ASN A 85 -26.50 2.40 2.65
C ASN A 85 -25.32 1.43 2.70
N GLU A 86 -24.50 1.61 3.72
CA GLU A 86 -23.24 0.86 3.95
C GLU A 86 -23.38 -0.10 5.15
N ILE A 87 -24.62 -0.50 5.49
CA ILE A 87 -24.91 -1.41 6.60
C ILE A 87 -25.06 -2.84 6.06
N LEU A 88 -24.26 -3.76 6.59
CA LEU A 88 -24.38 -5.19 6.30
C LEU A 88 -25.68 -5.75 6.91
N GLY A 89 -26.45 -6.48 6.11
CA GLY A 89 -27.76 -7.07 6.40
C GLY A 89 -28.93 -6.18 6.00
N SER A 90 -28.68 -5.00 5.43
CA SER A 90 -29.75 -4.09 5.03
C SER A 90 -30.24 -4.38 3.61
N PRO A 91 -31.56 -4.41 3.35
CA PRO A 91 -32.10 -4.77 2.04
C PRO A 91 -31.73 -3.77 0.92
N ASN A 92 -31.35 -2.54 1.29
CA ASN A 92 -30.98 -1.48 0.35
C ASN A 92 -29.49 -1.16 0.40
N ASN A 93 -28.64 -2.10 0.83
CA ASN A 93 -27.19 -1.88 0.90
C ASN A 93 -26.55 -1.73 -0.49
N GLY A 94 -25.35 -1.15 -0.53
CA GLY A 94 -24.59 -1.02 -1.77
C GLY A 94 -24.26 -2.36 -2.42
N ASN A 95 -24.08 -2.37 -3.75
CA ASN A 95 -23.86 -3.60 -4.53
C ASN A 95 -22.69 -4.47 -4.03
N TYR A 96 -21.64 -3.85 -3.49
CA TYR A 96 -20.53 -4.58 -2.89
C TYR A 96 -20.98 -5.41 -1.67
N LEU A 97 -21.70 -4.80 -0.73
CA LEU A 97 -22.20 -5.49 0.45
C LEU A 97 -23.21 -6.56 0.07
N GLY A 98 -24.15 -6.26 -0.83
CA GLY A 98 -25.11 -7.24 -1.33
C GLY A 98 -24.45 -8.46 -2.00
N CYS A 99 -23.37 -8.26 -2.78
CA CYS A 99 -22.62 -9.36 -3.37
C CYS A 99 -21.85 -10.18 -2.32
N VAL A 100 -21.28 -9.53 -1.30
CA VAL A 100 -20.57 -10.20 -0.21
C VAL A 100 -21.52 -11.02 0.66
N GLU A 101 -22.72 -10.49 0.93
CA GLU A 101 -23.80 -11.19 1.62
C GLU A 101 -24.26 -12.42 0.85
N LEU A 102 -24.54 -12.26 -0.45
CA LEU A 102 -24.90 -13.38 -1.32
C LEU A 102 -23.79 -14.45 -1.35
N LEU A 103 -22.53 -14.04 -1.42
CA LEU A 103 -21.42 -14.98 -1.40
C LEU A 103 -21.32 -15.72 -0.07
N SER A 104 -21.62 -15.05 1.04
CA SER A 104 -21.59 -15.65 2.38
C SER A 104 -22.68 -16.69 2.60
N GLU A 105 -23.80 -16.62 1.87
CA GLU A 105 -24.84 -17.66 1.91
C GLU A 105 -24.29 -19.04 1.48
N PHE A 106 -23.35 -19.04 0.53
CA PHE A 106 -22.75 -20.27 -0.01
C PHE A 106 -21.36 -20.56 0.56
N ASP A 107 -20.82 -19.69 1.41
CA ASP A 107 -19.47 -19.80 1.94
C ASP A 107 -19.47 -19.67 3.48
N PRO A 108 -19.51 -20.81 4.20
CA PRO A 108 -19.56 -20.82 5.67
C PRO A 108 -18.41 -20.04 6.32
N PHE A 109 -17.22 -20.09 5.73
CA PHE A 109 -16.06 -19.35 6.23
C PHE A 109 -16.28 -17.83 6.15
N LEU A 110 -16.84 -17.36 5.04
CA LEU A 110 -17.15 -15.95 4.87
C LEU A 110 -18.32 -15.52 5.76
N ALA A 111 -19.34 -16.37 5.94
CA ALA A 111 -20.45 -16.11 6.87
C ALA A 111 -19.95 -15.91 8.31
N ASP A 112 -19.06 -16.79 8.79
CA ASP A 112 -18.45 -16.65 10.12
C ASP A 112 -17.59 -15.38 10.23
N HIS A 113 -16.86 -15.04 9.18
CA HIS A 113 -16.10 -13.79 9.11
C HIS A 113 -17.00 -12.56 9.22
N LEU A 114 -18.11 -12.52 8.47
CA LEU A 114 -19.06 -11.40 8.49
C LEU A 114 -19.81 -11.30 9.82
N LYS A 115 -20.13 -12.43 10.46
CA LYS A 115 -20.73 -12.42 11.79
C LYS A 115 -19.81 -11.75 12.82
N LYS A 116 -18.50 -11.96 12.70
CA LYS A 116 -17.50 -11.41 13.62
C LYS A 116 -17.08 -9.97 13.27
N PHE A 117 -17.02 -9.63 11.98
CA PHE A 117 -16.40 -8.39 11.48
C PHE A 117 -17.24 -7.64 10.44
N GLY A 118 -18.52 -7.94 10.29
CA GLY A 118 -19.39 -7.34 9.28
C GLY A 118 -19.75 -5.87 9.53
N ASN A 119 -19.87 -5.47 10.80
CA ASN A 119 -20.22 -4.10 11.21
C ASN A 119 -19.34 -3.47 12.33
N PRO A 120 -18.05 -3.81 12.49
CA PRO A 120 -17.24 -3.46 13.66
C PRO A 120 -16.98 -1.96 13.79
N GLY A 121 -17.17 -1.18 12.72
CA GLY A 121 -17.02 0.28 12.76
C GLY A 121 -18.25 1.03 13.27
N LYS A 122 -19.35 0.35 13.59
CA LYS A 122 -20.59 0.98 14.09
C LYS A 122 -20.72 0.92 15.61
N GLU A 123 -19.93 0.08 16.27
CA GLU A 123 -19.71 0.25 17.70
C GLU A 123 -18.84 1.48 17.87
N ILE A 124 -19.47 2.59 18.25
CA ILE A 124 -18.77 3.68 18.92
C ILE A 124 -18.25 3.06 20.20
N HIS A 125 -17.07 2.45 20.16
CA HIS A 125 -16.27 2.41 21.36
C HIS A 125 -16.16 3.89 21.76
N ASP A 126 -16.67 4.23 22.94
CA ASP A 126 -16.61 5.56 23.55
C ASP A 126 -15.14 5.88 23.84
N ILE A 127 -14.31 5.95 22.78
CA ILE A 127 -12.90 6.26 22.84
C ILE A 127 -12.89 7.78 22.95
N PRO A 128 -12.61 8.33 24.15
CA PRO A 128 -12.56 9.75 24.30
C PRO A 128 -11.43 10.27 23.40
N ILE A 129 -11.71 11.32 22.63
CA ILE A 129 -10.73 11.94 21.74
C ILE A 129 -9.43 12.37 22.48
N LYS A 130 -9.50 12.55 23.80
CA LYS A 130 -8.37 12.83 24.69
C LYS A 130 -7.33 11.70 24.73
N ASP A 131 -7.75 10.46 24.50
CA ASP A 131 -6.87 9.28 24.54
C ASP A 131 -6.29 8.95 23.16
N CYS A 132 -6.72 9.64 22.10
CA CYS A 132 -6.23 9.45 20.73
C CYS A 132 -4.86 10.12 20.52
N ARG A 133 -3.76 9.41 20.82
CA ARG A 133 -2.38 9.94 20.73
C ARG A 133 -1.79 9.95 19.32
N GLY A 134 -2.15 8.98 18.48
CA GLY A 134 -1.64 8.86 17.11
C GLY A 134 -2.79 8.74 16.12
N GLN A 135 -2.99 9.76 15.29
CA GLN A 135 -4.04 9.78 14.27
C GLN A 135 -3.42 10.02 12.89
N SER A 136 -3.73 9.13 11.94
CA SER A 136 -3.26 9.25 10.57
C SER A 136 -4.34 9.81 9.65
N TYR A 137 -4.03 10.85 8.88
CA TYR A 137 -4.98 11.46 7.93
C TYR A 137 -4.37 11.61 6.54
N ASP A 138 -5.21 11.80 5.53
CA ASP A 138 -4.72 12.28 4.24
C ASP A 138 -4.14 13.69 4.39
N ASN A 139 -3.30 14.09 3.42
CA ASN A 139 -2.69 15.42 3.45
C ASN A 139 -3.56 16.49 2.81
N ALA A 140 -4.84 16.20 2.52
CA ALA A 140 -5.72 17.17 1.88
C ALA A 140 -5.90 18.40 2.78
N SER A 141 -6.16 19.56 2.16
CA SER A 141 -6.17 20.85 2.86
C SER A 141 -7.20 20.93 3.99
N ASN A 142 -8.33 20.22 3.86
CA ASN A 142 -9.34 20.05 4.89
C ASN A 142 -8.88 19.21 6.08
N MET A 143 -7.85 18.38 5.93
CA MET A 143 -7.34 17.47 6.96
C MET A 143 -6.04 17.98 7.61
N SER A 144 -5.08 18.42 6.78
CA SER A 144 -3.74 18.89 7.21
C SER A 144 -3.65 20.42 7.42
N GLY A 145 -4.70 21.16 7.05
CA GLY A 145 -4.71 22.62 7.05
C GLY A 145 -4.36 23.22 8.41
N LYS A 146 -3.35 24.12 8.44
CA LYS A 146 -2.83 24.75 9.66
C LYS A 146 -3.84 25.61 10.42
N TYR A 147 -4.80 26.21 9.72
CA TYR A 147 -5.71 27.22 10.30
C TYR A 147 -7.13 26.71 10.52
N SER A 148 -7.62 25.81 9.66
CA SER A 148 -9.01 25.32 9.69
C SER A 148 -9.15 23.83 9.38
N GLY A 149 -8.03 23.13 9.20
CA GLY A 149 -8.04 21.70 8.94
C GLY A 149 -8.42 20.89 10.18
N LEU A 150 -8.78 19.63 9.96
CA LEU A 150 -9.13 18.70 11.03
C LEU A 150 -7.99 18.58 12.06
N GLN A 151 -6.73 18.60 11.62
CA GLN A 151 -5.56 18.65 12.49
C GLN A 151 -5.66 19.74 13.57
N THR A 152 -6.01 20.96 13.17
CA THR A 152 -6.07 22.10 14.09
C THR A 152 -7.19 21.93 15.11
N ARG A 153 -8.39 21.52 14.65
CA ARG A 153 -9.56 21.28 15.51
C ARG A 153 -9.33 20.16 16.52
N ILE A 154 -8.52 19.16 16.17
CA ILE A 154 -8.19 18.05 17.07
C ILE A 154 -7.11 18.45 18.06
N LYS A 155 -6.10 19.21 17.63
CA LYS A 155 -5.10 19.80 18.53
C LYS A 155 -5.72 20.73 19.58
N GLU A 156 -6.78 21.46 19.23
CA GLU A 156 -7.56 22.27 20.18
C GLU A 156 -8.23 21.42 21.28
N LYS A 157 -8.68 20.19 20.95
CA LYS A 157 -9.34 19.28 21.90
C LYS A 157 -8.37 18.39 22.67
N CYS A 158 -7.23 18.07 22.06
CA CYS A 158 -6.17 17.23 22.61
C CYS A 158 -4.81 17.70 22.08
N GLU A 159 -4.06 18.41 22.92
CA GLU A 159 -2.73 18.95 22.57
C GLU A 159 -1.73 17.84 22.17
N PHE A 160 -1.86 16.65 22.76
CA PHE A 160 -0.98 15.51 22.53
C PHE A 160 -1.32 14.69 21.28
N ALA A 161 -2.41 15.01 20.57
CA ALA A 161 -2.80 14.32 19.35
C ALA A 161 -1.85 14.70 18.20
N THR A 162 -0.91 13.81 17.88
CA THR A 162 0.05 14.04 16.81
C THR A 162 -0.59 13.72 15.47
N PHE A 163 -0.49 14.68 14.53
CA PHE A 163 -0.91 14.47 13.15
C PHE A 163 0.16 13.66 12.41
N VAL A 164 -0.22 12.48 11.95
CA VAL A 164 0.66 11.60 11.17
C VAL A 164 0.16 11.56 9.72
N PRO A 165 0.97 11.93 8.71
CA PRO A 165 0.60 11.77 7.32
C PRO A 165 0.32 10.31 6.97
N CYS A 166 -0.78 10.03 6.27
CA CYS A 166 -1.13 8.68 5.86
C CYS A 166 -0.14 8.13 4.83
N ALA A 167 0.55 7.04 5.19
CA ALA A 167 1.50 6.37 4.30
C ALA A 167 0.85 5.88 2.99
N GLY A 168 -0.39 5.40 3.04
CA GLY A 168 -1.13 4.99 1.84
C GLY A 168 -1.40 6.14 0.87
N HIS A 169 -1.70 7.33 1.39
CA HIS A 169 -1.86 8.53 0.57
C HIS A 169 -0.53 8.96 -0.05
N SER A 170 0.56 8.98 0.72
CA SER A 170 1.90 9.29 0.24
C SER A 170 2.35 8.31 -0.86
N LEU A 171 2.09 7.01 -0.68
CA LEU A 171 2.37 5.97 -1.69
C LEU A 171 1.56 6.17 -2.97
N ASN A 172 0.27 6.48 -2.85
CA ASN A 172 -0.58 6.75 -4.00
C ASN A 172 -0.08 7.98 -4.79
N LEU A 173 0.31 9.05 -4.09
CA LEU A 173 0.90 10.23 -4.72
C LEU A 173 2.17 9.88 -5.50
N VAL A 174 3.11 9.16 -4.88
CA VAL A 174 4.35 8.71 -5.55
C VAL A 174 4.03 7.83 -6.76
N GLY A 175 3.07 6.92 -6.64
CA GLY A 175 2.64 6.05 -7.74
C GLY A 175 2.04 6.83 -8.92
N VAL A 176 1.17 7.82 -8.65
CA VAL A 176 0.59 8.68 -9.69
C VAL A 176 1.66 9.51 -10.39
N HIS A 177 2.61 10.06 -9.64
CA HIS A 177 3.71 10.84 -10.21
C HIS A 177 4.67 9.96 -11.03
N ALA A 178 5.04 8.77 -10.53
CA ALA A 178 5.92 7.85 -11.24
C ALA A 178 5.28 7.24 -12.50
N ALA A 179 3.96 7.05 -12.52
CA ALA A 179 3.21 6.57 -13.68
C ALA A 179 2.93 7.67 -14.72
N GLY A 180 2.87 8.93 -14.28
CA GLY A 180 2.66 10.10 -15.15
C GLY A 180 3.86 10.44 -16.04
N ASP A 181 5.08 10.05 -15.66
CA ASP A 181 6.33 10.43 -16.34
C ASP A 181 6.57 9.73 -17.70
N LYS A 182 5.59 8.99 -18.25
CA LYS A 182 5.75 8.27 -19.53
C LYS A 182 4.81 8.67 -20.67
N PHE A 183 4.02 9.74 -20.56
CA PHE A 183 3.15 10.17 -21.67
C PHE A 183 3.42 11.56 -22.28
N ASP A 184 4.35 12.35 -21.73
CA ASP A 184 4.60 13.72 -22.24
C ASP A 184 5.83 13.85 -23.17
N ASN A 185 6.61 12.77 -23.34
CA ASN A 185 7.90 12.85 -24.05
C ASN A 185 7.89 12.40 -25.53
N PHE A 186 6.77 11.97 -26.09
CA PHE A 186 6.73 11.55 -27.51
C PHE A 186 6.24 12.65 -28.48
N GLU A 187 5.55 13.68 -28.02
CA GLU A 187 5.01 14.74 -28.90
C GLU A 187 5.93 15.97 -29.02
N SER A 188 6.99 16.04 -28.22
CA SER A 188 7.87 17.21 -28.10
C SER A 188 9.04 17.25 -29.10
N SER A 189 9.25 16.19 -29.91
CA SER A 189 10.34 16.15 -30.91
C SER A 189 9.96 16.62 -32.32
N ALA A 190 8.75 17.15 -32.55
CA ALA A 190 8.28 17.49 -33.90
C ALA A 190 7.91 18.98 -34.13
N LYS A 191 8.37 19.94 -33.30
CA LYS A 191 8.14 21.37 -33.60
C LYS A 191 9.39 22.22 -33.45
N GLU A 192 9.84 22.69 -34.60
CA GLU A 192 10.91 23.66 -34.84
C GLU A 192 10.53 25.05 -34.28
N LYS A 193 11.20 25.48 -33.20
CA LYS A 193 12.04 26.69 -33.24
C LYS A 193 11.49 28.01 -33.81
N ASN A 194 10.55 28.75 -33.18
CA ASN A 194 10.39 30.19 -33.48
C ASN A 194 10.31 31.06 -32.20
N PRO A 195 11.31 31.92 -31.91
CA PRO A 195 11.46 32.60 -30.62
C PRO A 195 10.87 34.03 -30.65
N GLU A 196 9.54 34.18 -30.75
CA GLU A 196 8.92 35.52 -30.60
C GLU A 196 7.45 35.49 -30.14
N SER A 197 7.12 34.66 -29.15
CA SER A 197 5.77 34.67 -28.54
C SER A 197 5.73 34.50 -27.01
N ASP A 198 6.90 34.46 -26.36
CA ASP A 198 7.06 33.99 -24.97
C ASP A 198 6.63 35.01 -23.89
N TYR A 199 6.16 36.20 -24.26
CA TYR A 199 5.75 37.23 -23.30
C TYR A 199 4.23 37.42 -23.13
N LYS A 200 3.39 36.55 -23.72
CA LYS A 200 1.92 36.62 -23.55
C LYS A 200 1.21 35.35 -23.05
N ASP A 201 1.88 34.21 -22.89
CA ASP A 201 1.21 32.94 -22.53
C ASP A 201 1.21 32.61 -21.01
N LEU A 202 2.03 33.30 -20.19
CA LEU A 202 2.06 33.03 -18.73
C LEU A 202 0.81 33.52 -17.98
N SER A 203 0.02 34.44 -18.54
CA SER A 203 -1.23 34.91 -17.93
C SER A 203 -2.49 34.17 -18.40
N GLN A 204 -2.37 33.33 -19.45
CA GLN A 204 -3.50 32.55 -19.97
C GLN A 204 -3.51 31.08 -19.51
N ARG A 205 -2.35 30.49 -19.19
CA ARG A 205 -2.29 29.11 -18.65
C ARG A 205 -2.81 28.98 -17.21
N THR A 206 -2.75 30.02 -16.41
CA THR A 206 -3.26 30.01 -15.02
C THR A 206 -4.77 30.21 -14.93
N ARG A 207 -5.45 30.58 -16.02
CA ARG A 207 -6.93 30.70 -16.06
C ARG A 207 -7.64 29.46 -16.64
N ARG A 208 -6.95 28.54 -17.32
CA ARG A 208 -7.58 27.33 -17.89
C ARG A 208 -7.66 26.12 -16.96
N ARG A 209 -7.02 26.15 -15.78
CA ARG A 209 -7.19 25.10 -14.75
C ARG A 209 -8.40 25.32 -13.82
N SER A 210 -8.95 26.54 -13.69
CA SER A 210 -10.12 26.78 -12.83
C SER A 210 -11.47 26.66 -13.55
N SER A 211 -11.52 26.69 -14.89
CA SER A 211 -12.79 26.63 -15.64
C SER A 211 -13.20 25.22 -16.08
N ARG A 212 -12.37 24.19 -15.87
CA ARG A 212 -12.70 22.79 -16.19
C ARG A 212 -13.13 21.95 -14.99
N GLN A 213 -13.08 22.49 -13.77
CA GLN A 213 -13.72 21.87 -12.59
C GLN A 213 -15.14 22.39 -12.31
N SER A 214 -15.64 23.37 -13.07
CA SER A 214 -17.02 23.89 -12.91
C SER A 214 -18.01 23.43 -13.99
N PHE A 215 -17.64 22.51 -14.89
CA PHE A 215 -18.53 22.02 -15.96
C PHE A 215 -19.13 20.63 -15.72
N PHE A 216 -18.93 20.02 -14.54
CA PHE A 216 -19.60 18.77 -14.17
C PHE A 216 -20.58 18.92 -12.99
N LEU A 217 -20.95 20.15 -12.62
CA LEU A 217 -21.91 20.41 -11.54
C LEU A 217 -23.09 21.31 -11.95
N MET A 218 -23.58 21.15 -13.18
CA MET A 218 -24.81 21.82 -13.63
C MET A 218 -25.58 20.94 -14.63
N ALA A 219 -25.95 19.73 -14.21
CA ALA A 219 -26.82 18.86 -15.00
C ALA A 219 -27.71 17.95 -14.12
N LEU A 220 -28.32 18.48 -13.06
CA LEU A 220 -29.49 17.86 -12.42
C LEU A 220 -30.41 18.94 -11.84
N ARG A 221 -31.11 19.64 -12.73
CA ARG A 221 -32.38 20.31 -12.39
C ARG A 221 -33.22 20.44 -13.65
N HIS A 222 -33.96 19.39 -14.01
CA HIS A 222 -35.37 19.43 -14.42
C HIS A 222 -35.83 18.08 -15.01
N GLN A 223 -37.13 17.84 -14.85
CA GLN A 223 -37.93 16.65 -15.16
C GLN A 223 -37.95 15.66 -13.97
N SER A 224 -39.06 15.43 -13.27
CA SER A 224 -40.47 15.50 -13.66
C SER A 224 -41.37 15.92 -12.49
N ASN A 225 -42.54 16.45 -12.87
CA ASN A 225 -43.74 16.66 -12.05
C ASN A 225 -44.10 15.48 -11.16
#